data_AF-A0A2V6PX96-F1
#
_entry.id   AF-A0A2V6PX96-F1
#
_cell.length_a   1.000
_cell.length_b   1.000
_cell.length_c   1.000
_cell.angle_alpha   90.00
_cell.angle_beta   90.00
_cell.angle_gamma   90.00
#
_symmetry.space_group_name_H-M   'P 1'
#
loop_
_entity.id
_entity.type
_entity.pdbx_description
1 polymer ?
#
loop_
_entity_poly.entity_id
_entity_poly.type
_entity_poly.pdbx_seq_one_letter_code
_entity_poly.pdbx_strand_id
1 'polypeptide(L)'
;MGPPSLWPRAPGCQGFLHSRCLLSAALTRLGEALPFKVTSPWGKVRRGGYVFISWKSDHPPRHVHVYREAKLVVKWDLDNGSAMKGSISQEILDLIRTLQAEGRL
;
A
#
# COMPACT_ATOMS: atom_id res chain seq x y z
N MET A 1 43.74 2.98 35.76
CA MET A 1 43.06 1.95 34.95
C MET A 1 42.37 1.01 35.93
N GLY A 2 41.04 1.08 35.99
CA GLY A 2 40.22 0.47 37.04
C GLY A 2 39.97 -1.03 36.85
N PRO A 3 39.58 -1.73 37.95
CA PRO A 3 39.42 -3.18 38.03
C PRO A 3 38.05 -3.69 37.48
N PRO A 4 37.80 -5.02 37.46
CA PRO A 4 36.81 -5.69 36.61
C PRO A 4 35.44 -5.92 37.28
N SER A 5 34.51 -6.35 36.43
CA SER A 5 33.23 -7.07 36.64
C SER A 5 32.83 -7.51 38.06
N LEU A 6 31.54 -7.30 38.43
CA LEU A 6 30.55 -8.29 38.93
C LEU A 6 29.27 -7.57 39.42
N TRP A 7 28.11 -8.11 39.04
CA TRP A 7 26.74 -7.57 39.22
C TRP A 7 26.25 -7.51 40.69
N PRO A 8 25.14 -6.79 40.98
CA PRO A 8 23.94 -7.57 41.34
C PRO A 8 22.59 -7.03 40.82
N ARG A 9 21.64 -7.96 40.79
CA ARG A 9 20.21 -7.86 40.45
C ARG A 9 19.47 -6.79 41.26
N ALA A 10 18.56 -6.07 40.60
CA ALA A 10 17.58 -5.22 41.28
C ALA A 10 16.47 -6.07 41.94
N PRO A 11 16.04 -5.73 43.17
CA PRO A 11 14.95 -6.42 43.87
C PRO A 11 13.60 -5.70 43.69
N GLY A 12 12.53 -6.52 43.67
CA GLY A 12 11.38 -6.33 44.57
C GLY A 12 10.32 -5.30 44.20
N CYS A 13 9.19 -5.80 43.71
CA CYS A 13 7.89 -5.14 43.80
C CYS A 13 7.39 -5.12 45.26
N GLN A 14 6.97 -3.97 45.79
CA GLN A 14 6.02 -3.87 46.92
C GLN A 14 5.11 -2.63 46.80
N GLY A 15 3.83 -2.90 46.56
CA GLY A 15 2.62 -2.31 47.16
C GLY A 15 2.40 -0.79 47.27
N PHE A 16 1.29 -0.32 46.70
CA PHE A 16 0.43 0.69 47.34
C PHE A 16 -1.06 0.37 47.17
N LEU A 17 -1.80 0.72 48.22
CA LEU A 17 -3.16 0.32 48.60
C LEU A 17 -4.31 0.98 47.79
N HIS A 18 -5.40 0.20 47.73
CA HIS A 18 -6.82 0.44 47.49
C HIS A 18 -7.48 1.78 47.88
N SER A 19 -8.27 2.36 46.96
CA SER A 19 -9.74 2.61 47.07
C SER A 19 -10.22 3.48 45.89
N ARG A 20 -10.82 2.93 44.83
CA ARG A 20 -12.22 2.49 44.63
C ARG A 20 -13.20 3.61 44.19
N CYS A 21 -13.82 3.36 43.03
CA CYS A 21 -15.26 3.52 42.73
C CYS A 21 -15.81 4.96 42.60
N LEU A 22 -16.58 5.37 41.59
CA LEU A 22 -17.27 4.76 40.45
C LEU A 22 -17.54 5.89 39.44
N LEU A 23 -17.28 5.70 38.15
CA LEU A 23 -18.19 6.20 37.13
C LEU A 23 -18.13 5.29 35.90
N SER A 24 -19.15 4.43 35.86
CA SER A 24 -19.80 3.84 34.69
C SER A 24 -18.97 3.51 33.45
N ALA A 25 -18.76 2.20 33.31
CA ALA A 25 -18.75 1.53 32.03
C ALA A 25 -19.96 1.96 31.17
N ALA A 26 -19.72 2.79 30.16
CA ALA A 26 -20.67 3.04 29.08
C ALA A 26 -19.96 3.68 27.89
N LEU A 27 -19.23 2.89 27.08
CA LEU A 27 -19.28 2.98 25.62
C LEU A 27 -18.52 1.81 24.94
N THR A 28 -18.70 0.58 25.42
CA THR A 28 -18.38 -0.59 24.59
C THR A 28 -19.53 -0.79 23.61
N ARG A 29 -19.57 0.03 22.54
CA ARG A 29 -20.35 -0.16 21.30
C ARG A 29 -20.28 1.14 20.52
N LEU A 30 -19.46 1.14 19.47
CA LEU A 30 -19.63 1.82 18.17
C LEU A 30 -18.28 1.66 17.42
N GLY A 31 -17.84 0.41 17.30
CA GLY A 31 -16.65 0.01 16.56
C GLY A 31 -16.98 -0.82 15.33
N GLU A 32 -18.23 -0.80 14.86
CA GLU A 32 -18.53 -1.27 13.50
C GLU A 32 -18.20 -0.12 12.56
N ALA A 33 -16.91 0.00 12.25
CA ALA A 33 -16.46 0.71 11.08
C ALA A 33 -17.13 0.03 9.88
N LEU A 34 -18.10 0.70 9.27
CA LEU A 34 -18.62 0.31 7.96
C LEU A 34 -17.42 0.10 7.03
N PRO A 35 -17.31 -1.03 6.31
CA PRO A 35 -16.27 -1.19 5.31
C PRO A 35 -16.63 -0.28 4.14
N PHE A 36 -16.33 1.02 4.25
CA PHE A 36 -16.35 1.90 3.09
C PHE A 36 -15.19 1.46 2.21
N LYS A 37 -15.49 0.53 1.31
CA LYS A 37 -14.57 0.01 0.31
C LYS A 37 -14.33 1.18 -0.65
N VAL A 38 -13.27 1.95 -0.39
CA VAL A 38 -12.83 3.02 -1.28
C VAL A 38 -12.38 2.37 -2.59
N THR A 39 -13.30 2.17 -3.52
CA THR A 39 -12.96 1.77 -4.88
C THR A 39 -12.56 3.04 -5.62
N SER A 40 -11.27 3.27 -5.74
CA SER A 40 -10.75 4.35 -6.58
C SER A 40 -11.24 4.17 -8.03
N PRO A 41 -11.56 5.24 -8.78
CA PRO A 41 -11.98 5.14 -10.18
C PRO A 41 -10.83 4.72 -11.12
N TRP A 42 -9.61 4.57 -10.59
CA TRP A 42 -8.43 4.08 -11.29
C TRP A 42 -7.91 2.77 -10.66
N GLY A 43 -7.39 1.88 -11.51
CA GLY A 43 -6.58 0.75 -11.12
C GLY A 43 -5.15 1.19 -10.82
N LYS A 44 -4.55 0.64 -9.75
CA LYS A 44 -3.13 0.85 -9.41
C LYS A 44 -2.47 -0.47 -9.09
N VAL A 45 -1.43 -0.83 -9.83
CA VAL A 45 -0.67 -2.08 -9.65
C VAL A 45 0.82 -1.76 -9.53
N ARG A 46 1.54 -2.47 -8.66
CA ARG A 46 3.01 -2.38 -8.53
C ARG A 46 3.62 -3.73 -8.87
N ARG A 47 4.56 -3.77 -9.82
CA ARG A 47 5.24 -5.01 -10.25
C ARG A 47 6.57 -4.68 -10.94
N GLY A 48 7.62 -5.46 -10.66
CA GLY A 48 8.94 -5.28 -11.28
C GLY A 48 9.58 -3.91 -11.01
N GLY A 49 9.26 -3.24 -9.91
CA GLY A 49 9.72 -1.87 -9.64
C GLY A 49 8.94 -0.76 -10.37
N TYR A 50 7.95 -1.13 -11.18
CA TYR A 50 7.07 -0.20 -11.88
C TYR A 50 5.73 -0.01 -11.16
N VAL A 51 5.09 1.12 -11.40
CA VAL A 51 3.72 1.42 -10.99
C VAL A 51 2.87 1.63 -12.23
N PHE A 52 1.85 0.81 -12.38
CA PHE A 52 0.87 0.86 -13.46
C PHE A 52 -0.39 1.53 -12.93
N ILE A 53 -0.85 2.56 -13.63
CA ILE A 53 -2.08 3.27 -13.32
C ILE A 53 -2.98 3.23 -14.57
N SER A 54 -4.14 2.58 -14.46
CA SER A 54 -5.16 2.54 -15.52
C SER A 54 -6.43 3.23 -15.04
N TRP A 55 -7.11 3.95 -15.92
CA TRP A 55 -8.40 4.56 -15.60
C TRP A 55 -9.50 3.57 -15.99
N LYS A 56 -10.46 3.36 -15.09
CA LYS A 56 -11.52 2.36 -15.30
C LYS A 56 -12.64 2.85 -16.22
N SER A 57 -12.62 4.12 -16.64
CA SER A 57 -13.74 4.76 -17.36
C SER A 57 -13.74 4.52 -18.86
N ASP A 58 -14.96 4.30 -19.33
CA ASP A 58 -15.60 4.04 -20.62
C ASP A 58 -15.14 4.72 -21.92
N HIS A 59 -14.14 5.61 -21.92
CA HIS A 59 -13.67 6.24 -23.16
C HIS A 59 -12.44 5.52 -23.76
N PRO A 60 -12.50 5.10 -25.02
CA PRO A 60 -11.32 4.70 -25.78
C PRO A 60 -10.43 5.90 -26.15
N PRO A 61 -9.13 5.70 -26.37
CA PRO A 61 -8.40 4.46 -26.12
C PRO A 61 -8.15 4.26 -24.63
N ARG A 62 -8.35 3.03 -24.16
CA ARG A 62 -7.89 2.61 -22.84
C ARG A 62 -6.38 2.72 -22.82
N HIS A 63 -5.84 3.31 -21.76
CA HIS A 63 -4.40 3.49 -21.65
C HIS A 63 -3.92 3.28 -20.23
N VAL A 64 -2.67 2.84 -20.12
CA VAL A 64 -1.97 2.67 -18.85
C VAL A 64 -0.80 3.65 -18.78
N HIS A 65 -0.66 4.30 -17.63
CA HIS A 65 0.52 5.07 -17.28
C HIS A 65 1.47 4.20 -16.49
N VAL A 66 2.71 4.07 -16.97
CA VAL A 66 3.77 3.32 -16.30
C VAL A 66 4.76 4.30 -15.69
N TYR A 67 4.98 4.19 -14.39
CA TYR A 67 5.94 4.99 -13.65
C TYR A 67 7.06 4.12 -13.08
N ARG A 68 8.25 4.70 -12.97
CA ARG A 68 9.38 4.18 -12.19
C ARG A 68 9.98 5.34 -11.41
N GLU A 69 10.20 5.17 -10.11
CA GLU A 69 10.78 6.22 -9.26
C GLU A 69 10.06 7.59 -9.41
N ALA A 70 8.73 7.55 -9.44
CA ALA A 70 7.84 8.70 -9.65
C ALA A 70 7.96 9.41 -11.03
N LYS A 71 8.77 8.91 -11.96
CA LYS A 71 8.88 9.43 -13.33
C LYS A 71 7.99 8.63 -14.28
N LEU A 72 7.25 9.32 -15.15
CA LEU A 72 6.49 8.68 -16.22
C LEU A 72 7.46 8.07 -17.23
N VAL A 73 7.40 6.76 -17.41
CA VAL A 73 8.22 6.03 -18.38
C VAL A 73 7.50 5.97 -19.72
N VAL A 74 6.25 5.48 -19.71
CA VAL A 74 5.43 5.34 -20.91
C VAL A 74 3.95 5.56 -20.61
N LYS A 75 3.26 6.22 -21.54
CA LYS A 75 1.81 6.19 -21.69
C LYS A 75 1.50 5.21 -22.82
N TRP A 76 0.88 4.08 -22.49
CA TRP A 76 0.66 2.98 -23.42
C TRP A 76 -0.82 2.85 -23.77
N ASP A 77 -1.11 2.79 -25.06
CA ASP A 77 -2.43 2.52 -25.61
C ASP A 77 -2.69 1.00 -25.58
N LEU A 78 -3.66 0.59 -24.77
CA LEU A 78 -4.03 -0.82 -24.59
C LEU A 78 -4.87 -1.35 -25.76
N ASP A 79 -5.53 -0.48 -26.52
CA ASP A 79 -6.42 -0.88 -27.62
C ASP A 79 -5.65 -0.95 -28.95
N ASN A 80 -4.73 -0.01 -29.19
CA ASN A 80 -3.91 0.04 -30.40
C ASN A 80 -2.52 -0.62 -30.23
N GLY A 81 -2.11 -0.93 -29.00
CA GLY A 81 -0.81 -1.55 -28.72
C GLY A 81 0.36 -0.65 -29.12
N SER A 82 0.26 0.66 -28.83
CA SER A 82 1.28 1.64 -29.20
C SER A 82 1.62 2.60 -28.06
N ALA A 83 2.84 3.12 -28.07
CA ALA A 83 3.26 4.14 -27.12
C ALA A 83 2.70 5.51 -27.55
N MET A 84 1.83 6.09 -26.73
CA MET A 84 1.32 7.45 -26.93
C MET A 84 2.36 8.50 -26.49
N LYS A 85 3.17 8.16 -25.49
CA LYS A 85 4.24 9.02 -24.97
C LYS A 85 5.33 8.17 -24.32
N GLY A 86 6.58 8.57 -24.50
CA GLY A 86 7.74 7.90 -23.94
C GLY A 86 8.17 6.71 -24.78
N SER A 87 9.13 5.95 -24.26
CA SER A 87 9.63 4.73 -24.88
C SER A 87 9.32 3.54 -24.00
N ILE A 88 9.06 2.40 -24.64
CA ILE A 88 8.76 1.16 -23.96
C ILE A 88 9.91 0.18 -24.14
N SER A 89 10.33 -0.47 -23.05
CA SER A 89 11.24 -1.61 -23.12
C SER A 89 10.46 -2.92 -23.25
N GLN A 90 11.14 -3.97 -23.73
CA GLN A 90 10.54 -5.30 -23.84
C GLN A 90 10.01 -5.82 -22.49
N GLU A 91 10.75 -5.57 -21.41
CA GLU A 91 10.35 -5.91 -20.04
C GLU A 91 8.99 -5.30 -19.66
N ILE A 92 8.77 -4.01 -19.97
CA ILE A 92 7.51 -3.33 -19.65
C ILE A 92 6.37 -3.90 -20.49
N LEU A 93 6.62 -4.21 -21.77
CA LEU A 93 5.62 -4.87 -22.64
C LEU A 93 5.17 -6.21 -22.07
N ASP A 94 6.11 -7.03 -21.63
CA ASP A 94 5.81 -8.36 -21.08
C ASP A 94 5.02 -8.25 -19.76
N LEU A 95 5.35 -7.26 -18.93
CA LEU A 95 4.58 -6.95 -17.73
C LEU A 95 3.16 -6.48 -18.04
N ILE A 96 2.96 -5.59 -19.03
CA ILE A 96 1.64 -5.12 -19.46
C ILE A 96 0.79 -6.29 -19.95
N ARG A 97 1.35 -7.15 -20.82
CA ARG A 97 0.66 -8.34 -21.35
C ARG A 97 0.24 -9.30 -20.24
N THR A 98 1.14 -9.55 -19.28
CA THR A 98 0.83 -10.40 -18.13
C THR A 98 -0.30 -9.81 -17.29
N LEU A 99 -0.26 -8.50 -17.03
CA LEU A 99 -1.31 -7.82 -16.25
C LEU A 99 -2.66 -7.78 -16.98
N GLN A 100 -2.67 -7.66 -18.31
CA GLN A 100 -3.89 -7.78 -19.12
C GLN A 100 -4.46 -9.21 -19.03
N ALA A 101 -3.61 -10.24 -19.15
CA ALA A 101 -4.03 -11.64 -19.02
C ALA A 101 -4.62 -11.96 -17.63
N GLU A 102 -4.12 -11.30 -16.58
CA GLU A 102 -4.66 -11.40 -15.22
C GLU A 102 -5.93 -10.54 -14.98
N GLY A 103 -6.37 -9.75 -15.95
CA GLY A 103 -7.51 -8.83 -15.78
C GLY A 103 -7.25 -7.67 -14.81
N ARG A 104 -5.97 -7.27 -14.67
CA ARG A 104 -5.54 -6.20 -13.76
C ARG A 104 -5.36 -4.84 -14.43
N LEU A 105 -5.45 -4.79 -15.76
CA LEU A 105 -5.40 -3.59 -16.59
C LEU A 105 -6.66 -3.45 -17.44
#